data_AF-A0A662XCW5-F1
#
_entry.id   AF-A0A662XCW5-F1
#
_cell.length_a   1.000
_cell.length_b   1.000
_cell.length_c   1.000
_cell.angle_alpha   90.00
_cell.angle_beta   90.00
_cell.angle_gamma   90.00
#
_symmetry.space_group_name_H-M   'P 1'
#
loop_
_entity.id
_entity.type
_entity.pdbx_description
1 polymer ?
#
loop_
_entity_poly.entity_id
_entity_poly.type
_entity_poly.pdbx_seq_one_letter_code
_entity_poly.pdbx_strand_id
1 'polypeptide(L)'
;AHANLALFLHANAQTDLAVAHLRRSIYLLEFCSGPHFPEISSLYFKMGMMCQDVGQITLALLCHRESLRRGEFDRNQAANTLHQMALACGLAGGYREALAYEKKVYSLFKEAFGEEDPRVLEASKYMAKFTEKAVEGAKGRREVDAAAAADAIANELLGELEFKTGGEEDASGVVAPAAASAATKKKGKKSKSGGKKH
;
A
#
# COMPACT_ATOMS: atom_id res chain seq x y z
N ALA A 1 12.40 -7.51 21.66
CA ALA A 1 13.73 -8.10 21.40
C ALA A 1 14.02 -8.26 19.91
N HIS A 2 13.17 -8.93 19.12
CA HIS A 2 13.42 -9.19 17.69
C HIS A 2 13.53 -7.92 16.82
N ALA A 3 12.68 -6.91 17.02
CA ALA A 3 12.73 -5.67 16.24
C ALA A 3 14.06 -4.90 16.41
N ASN A 4 14.55 -4.77 17.65
CA ASN A 4 15.84 -4.12 17.92
C ASN A 4 17.02 -4.94 17.37
N LEU A 5 16.97 -6.27 17.50
CA LEU A 5 17.98 -7.14 16.91
C LEU A 5 18.04 -6.98 15.38
N ALA A 6 16.89 -6.86 14.72
CA ALA A 6 16.85 -6.61 13.28
C ALA A 6 17.56 -5.31 12.88
N LEU A 7 17.40 -4.23 13.65
CA LEU A 7 18.12 -2.97 13.39
C LEU A 7 19.64 -3.15 13.51
N PHE A 8 20.12 -3.87 14.52
CA PHE A 8 21.55 -4.17 14.68
C PHE A 8 22.09 -5.06 13.55
N LEU A 9 21.34 -6.07 13.14
CA LEU A 9 21.73 -6.95 12.03
C LEU A 9 21.82 -6.19 10.72
N HIS A 10 20.85 -5.32 10.45
CA HIS A 10 20.87 -4.47 9.26
C HIS A 10 22.06 -3.50 9.26
N ALA A 11 22.36 -2.87 10.41
CA ALA A 11 23.55 -2.02 10.56
C ALA A 11 24.87 -2.78 10.29
N ASN A 12 24.89 -4.10 10.54
CA ASN A 12 26.01 -4.99 10.21
C ASN A 12 25.93 -5.57 8.78
N ALA A 13 25.13 -4.97 7.89
CA ALA A 13 24.89 -5.43 6.51
C ALA A 13 24.28 -6.84 6.39
N GLN A 14 23.71 -7.39 7.46
CA GLN A 14 23.02 -8.68 7.46
C GLN A 14 21.50 -8.49 7.32
N THR A 15 21.10 -7.83 6.22
CA THR A 15 19.69 -7.44 6.01
C THR A 15 18.75 -8.63 5.87
N ASP A 16 19.19 -9.73 5.27
CA ASP A 16 18.34 -10.94 5.11
C ASP A 16 17.92 -11.51 6.46
N LEU A 17 18.85 -11.57 7.42
CA LEU A 17 18.57 -11.99 8.79
C LEU A 17 17.70 -10.97 9.52
N ALA A 18 17.94 -9.67 9.30
CA ALA A 18 17.12 -8.60 9.86
C ALA A 18 15.64 -8.74 9.44
N VAL A 19 15.38 -8.97 8.15
CA VAL A 19 14.02 -9.18 7.63
C VAL A 19 13.36 -10.42 8.24
N ALA A 20 14.10 -11.51 8.41
CA ALA A 20 13.59 -12.71 9.08
C ALA A 20 13.16 -12.43 10.54
N HIS A 21 13.94 -11.63 11.28
CA HIS A 21 13.60 -11.22 12.64
C HIS A 21 12.40 -10.26 12.69
N LEU A 22 12.27 -9.34 11.74
CA LEU A 22 11.08 -8.48 11.64
C LEU A 22 9.82 -9.28 11.35
N ARG A 23 9.87 -10.23 10.40
CA ARG A 23 8.74 -11.14 10.11
C ARG A 23 8.30 -11.92 11.33
N ARG A 24 9.27 -12.44 12.11
CA ARG A 24 8.96 -13.15 13.36
C ARG A 24 8.36 -12.22 14.42
N SER A 25 8.83 -10.98 14.50
CA SER A 25 8.26 -9.97 15.40
C SER A 25 6.82 -9.62 15.02
N ILE A 26 6.52 -9.45 13.73
CA ILE A 26 5.17 -9.20 13.22
C ILE A 26 4.27 -10.38 13.58
N TYR A 27 4.67 -11.62 13.28
CA TYR A 27 3.89 -12.81 13.59
C TYR A 27 3.53 -12.92 15.08
N LEU A 28 4.50 -12.69 15.96
CA LEU A 28 4.27 -12.75 17.40
C LEU A 28 3.33 -11.64 17.89
N LEU A 29 3.45 -10.43 17.34
CA LEU A 29 2.54 -9.33 17.68
C LEU A 29 1.12 -9.57 17.17
N GLU A 30 0.97 -10.07 15.94
CA GLU A 30 -0.33 -10.46 15.40
C GLU A 30 -0.98 -11.57 16.24
N PHE A 31 -0.19 -12.55 16.69
CA PHE A 31 -0.68 -13.64 17.53
C PHE A 31 -1.10 -13.19 18.93
N CYS A 32 -0.31 -12.31 19.57
CA CYS A 32 -0.57 -11.90 20.95
C CYS A 32 -1.57 -10.75 21.09
N SER A 33 -1.55 -9.79 20.15
CA SER A 33 -2.25 -8.51 20.26
C SER A 33 -3.23 -8.24 19.12
N GLY A 34 -3.29 -9.13 18.14
CA GLY A 34 -4.16 -9.01 16.97
C GLY A 34 -3.55 -8.21 15.82
N PRO A 35 -4.20 -8.23 14.63
CA PRO A 35 -3.64 -7.71 13.40
C PRO A 35 -3.60 -6.17 13.29
N HIS A 36 -4.38 -5.45 14.10
CA HIS A 36 -4.48 -3.98 14.06
C HIS A 36 -3.60 -3.28 15.11
N PHE A 37 -2.66 -4.01 15.73
CA PHE A 37 -1.77 -3.41 16.72
C PHE A 37 -0.83 -2.39 16.04
N PRO A 38 -0.78 -1.11 16.50
CA PRO A 38 -0.05 -0.04 15.80
C PRO A 38 1.43 -0.32 15.54
N GLU A 39 2.09 -1.07 16.42
CA GLU A 39 3.50 -1.43 16.27
C GLU A 39 3.75 -2.28 15.00
N ILE A 40 2.76 -3.01 14.52
CA ILE A 40 2.87 -3.81 13.29
C ILE A 40 3.14 -2.88 12.09
N SER A 41 2.47 -1.73 12.01
CA SER A 41 2.71 -0.71 10.97
C SER A 41 4.18 -0.26 11.00
N SER A 42 4.68 0.10 12.19
CA SER A 42 6.08 0.51 12.39
C SER A 42 7.09 -0.56 11.96
N LEU A 43 6.80 -1.85 12.16
CA LEU A 43 7.67 -2.95 11.72
C LEU A 43 7.69 -3.09 10.20
N TYR A 44 6.55 -2.95 9.53
CA TYR A 44 6.49 -2.93 8.07
C TYR A 44 7.23 -1.73 7.48
N PHE A 45 7.10 -0.54 8.08
CA PHE A 45 7.88 0.64 7.69
C PHE A 45 9.39 0.39 7.78
N LYS A 46 9.87 -0.16 8.90
CA LYS A 46 11.29 -0.52 9.08
C LYS A 46 11.75 -1.56 8.06
N MET A 47 10.93 -2.59 7.80
CA MET A 47 11.24 -3.60 6.79
C MET A 47 11.33 -2.98 5.40
N GLY A 48 10.45 -2.03 5.07
CA GLY A 48 10.47 -1.28 3.82
C GLY A 48 11.75 -0.48 3.65
N MET A 49 12.19 0.26 4.67
CA MET A 49 13.48 0.98 4.65
C MET A 49 14.66 0.04 4.40
N MET A 50 14.75 -1.06 5.15
CA MET A 50 15.83 -2.04 4.97
C MET A 50 15.87 -2.61 3.55
N CYS A 51 14.70 -2.82 2.92
CA CYS A 51 14.61 -3.28 1.54
C CYS A 51 15.07 -2.20 0.53
N GLN A 52 14.79 -0.91 0.80
CA GLN A 52 15.31 0.18 -0.03
C GLN A 52 16.83 0.24 0.00
N ASP A 53 17.43 0.09 1.18
CA ASP A 53 18.87 0.17 1.38
C ASP A 53 19.63 -0.94 0.62
N VAL A 54 19.01 -2.12 0.45
CA VAL A 54 19.56 -3.23 -0.35
C VAL A 54 19.21 -3.11 -1.84
N GLY A 55 18.41 -2.12 -2.24
CA GLY A 55 17.98 -1.90 -3.63
C GLY A 55 16.80 -2.77 -4.07
N GLN A 56 16.12 -3.47 -3.15
CA GLN A 56 14.91 -4.23 -3.42
C GLN A 56 13.67 -3.32 -3.43
N ILE A 57 13.58 -2.45 -4.44
CA ILE A 57 12.58 -1.38 -4.48
C ILE A 57 11.14 -1.91 -4.49
N THR A 58 10.86 -2.98 -5.25
CA THR A 58 9.51 -3.57 -5.30
C THR A 58 9.06 -4.08 -3.94
N LEU A 59 9.93 -4.78 -3.21
CA LEU A 59 9.60 -5.28 -1.88
C LEU A 59 9.44 -4.14 -0.88
N ALA A 60 10.25 -3.09 -1.00
CA ALA A 60 10.11 -1.90 -0.18
C ALA A 60 8.74 -1.22 -0.33
N LEU A 61 8.27 -1.04 -1.58
CA LEU A 61 6.97 -0.45 -1.85
C LEU A 61 5.82 -1.29 -1.27
N LEU A 62 5.90 -2.62 -1.39
CA LEU A 62 4.93 -3.53 -0.76
C LEU A 62 4.92 -3.38 0.77
N CYS A 63 6.09 -3.31 1.41
CA CYS A 63 6.18 -3.15 2.86
C CYS A 63 5.62 -1.80 3.32
N HIS A 64 5.94 -0.70 2.65
CA HIS A 64 5.41 0.62 2.97
C HIS A 64 3.90 0.71 2.78
N ARG A 65 3.36 0.00 1.79
CA ARG A 65 1.92 -0.11 1.58
C ARG A 65 1.24 -0.88 2.72
N GLU A 66 1.81 -2.00 3.16
CA GLU A 66 1.30 -2.73 4.32
C GLU A 66 1.36 -1.87 5.59
N SER A 67 2.43 -1.08 5.75
CA SER A 67 2.54 -0.09 6.82
C SER A 67 1.37 0.90 6.82
N LEU A 68 1.04 1.48 5.66
CA LEU A 68 -0.10 2.39 5.52
C LEU A 68 -1.44 1.71 5.82
N ARG A 69 -1.65 0.47 5.35
CA ARG A 69 -2.89 -0.28 5.58
C ARG A 69 -3.12 -0.55 7.07
N ARG A 70 -2.06 -0.85 7.82
CA ARG A 70 -2.13 -1.16 9.25
C ARG A 70 -2.06 0.08 10.14
N GLY A 71 -1.63 1.23 9.60
CA GLY A 71 -1.41 2.48 10.31
C GLY A 71 -2.64 3.40 10.32
N GLU A 72 -3.74 2.96 10.92
CA GLU A 72 -5.03 3.68 10.85
C GLU A 72 -5.12 4.98 11.69
N PHE A 73 -4.12 5.32 12.52
CA PHE A 73 -4.29 6.37 13.54
C PHE A 73 -3.32 7.57 13.48
N ASP A 74 -2.16 7.48 12.81
CA ASP A 74 -1.18 8.58 12.83
C ASP A 74 -0.93 9.16 11.42
N ARG A 75 -1.52 10.33 11.18
CA ARG A 75 -1.33 11.11 9.94
C ARG A 75 0.14 11.43 9.66
N ASN A 76 0.96 11.59 10.70
CA ASN A 76 2.40 11.84 10.54
C ASN A 76 3.14 10.61 10.05
N GLN A 77 2.81 9.43 10.59
CA GLN A 77 3.38 8.17 10.10
C GLN A 77 2.95 7.88 8.68
N ALA A 78 1.71 8.19 8.33
CA ALA A 78 1.22 8.08 6.95
C ALA A 78 2.01 9.01 6.01
N ALA A 79 2.20 10.27 6.38
CA ALA A 79 3.01 11.21 5.60
C ALA A 79 4.47 10.74 5.45
N ASN A 80 5.10 10.28 6.53
CA ASN A 80 6.46 9.72 6.47
C ASN A 80 6.54 8.49 5.56
N THR A 81 5.57 7.59 5.64
CA THR A 81 5.53 6.38 4.79
C THR A 81 5.35 6.75 3.31
N LEU A 82 4.47 7.69 3.00
CA LEU A 82 4.29 8.21 1.64
C LEU A 82 5.57 8.89 1.11
N HIS A 83 6.29 9.62 1.94
CA HIS A 83 7.58 10.21 1.57
C HIS A 83 8.62 9.12 1.25
N GLN A 84 8.70 8.06 2.05
CA GLN A 84 9.59 6.92 1.75
C GLN A 84 9.20 6.18 0.47
N MET A 85 7.90 6.11 0.14
CA MET A 85 7.44 5.59 -1.15
C MET A 85 7.87 6.49 -2.31
N ALA A 86 7.79 7.81 -2.15
CA ALA A 86 8.26 8.76 -3.16
C ALA A 86 9.77 8.59 -3.44
N LEU A 87 10.57 8.45 -2.39
CA LEU A 87 12.01 8.18 -2.52
C LEU A 87 12.29 6.84 -3.23
N ALA A 88 11.58 5.76 -2.86
CA ALA A 88 11.68 4.47 -3.55
C ALA A 88 11.35 4.57 -5.04
N CYS A 89 10.25 5.25 -5.40
CA CYS A 89 9.90 5.49 -6.80
C CYS A 89 10.99 6.30 -7.53
N GLY A 90 11.56 7.31 -6.86
CA GLY A 90 12.68 8.09 -7.39
C GLY A 90 13.96 7.27 -7.64
N LEU A 91 14.23 6.27 -6.80
CA LEU A 91 15.35 5.31 -7.01
C LEU A 91 15.08 4.36 -8.18
N ALA A 92 13.82 3.97 -8.40
CA ALA A 92 13.41 3.17 -9.57
C ALA A 92 13.28 3.98 -10.88
N GLY A 93 13.43 5.30 -10.83
CA GLY A 93 13.26 6.20 -11.99
C GLY A 93 11.81 6.60 -12.28
N GLY A 94 10.84 6.21 -11.44
CA GLY A 94 9.44 6.63 -11.49
C GLY A 94 9.23 8.01 -10.88
N TYR A 95 9.71 9.06 -11.55
CA TYR A 95 9.66 10.43 -11.01
C TYR A 95 8.26 11.04 -11.01
N ARG A 96 7.35 10.56 -11.87
CA ARG A 96 5.96 11.06 -11.95
C ARG A 96 5.15 10.56 -10.75
N GLU A 97 5.32 9.30 -10.40
CA GLU A 97 4.74 8.64 -9.24
C GLU A 97 5.31 9.22 -7.95
N ALA A 98 6.64 9.40 -7.89
CA ALA A 98 7.31 10.06 -6.78
C ALA A 98 6.72 11.47 -6.51
N LEU A 99 6.50 12.26 -7.58
CA LEU A 99 5.87 13.58 -7.45
C LEU A 99 4.43 13.50 -6.94
N ALA A 100 3.66 12.49 -7.35
CA ALA A 100 2.29 12.30 -6.89
C ALA A 100 2.22 11.97 -5.39
N TYR A 101 3.12 11.12 -4.90
CA TYR A 101 3.23 10.83 -3.47
C TYR A 101 3.70 12.06 -2.68
N GLU A 102 4.71 12.76 -3.15
CA GLU A 102 5.25 13.93 -2.44
C GLU A 102 4.22 15.08 -2.35
N LYS A 103 3.35 15.24 -3.35
CA LYS A 103 2.21 16.16 -3.28
C LYS A 103 1.27 15.83 -2.13
N LYS A 104 0.96 14.54 -1.92
CA LYS A 104 0.12 14.10 -0.79
C LYS A 104 0.80 14.37 0.55
N VAL A 105 2.12 14.12 0.64
CA VAL A 105 2.93 14.44 1.82
C VAL A 105 2.87 15.93 2.16
N TYR A 106 3.06 16.79 1.15
CA TYR A 106 2.96 18.24 1.30
C TYR A 106 1.58 18.66 1.84
N SER A 107 0.50 18.14 1.25
CA SER A 107 -0.87 18.41 1.74
C SER A 107 -1.06 17.98 3.20
N LEU A 108 -0.62 16.77 3.55
CA LEU A 108 -0.77 16.26 4.93
C LEU A 108 0.02 17.09 5.95
N PHE A 109 1.27 17.46 5.64
CA PHE A 109 2.06 18.29 6.55
C PHE A 109 1.56 19.73 6.64
N LYS A 110 1.10 20.30 5.52
CA LYS A 110 0.51 21.64 5.50
C LYS A 110 -0.75 21.71 6.36
N GLU A 111 -1.62 20.69 6.27
CA GLU A 111 -2.83 20.61 7.11
C GLU A 111 -2.50 20.39 8.60
N ALA A 112 -1.45 19.64 8.91
CA ALA A 112 -1.09 19.31 10.29
C ALA A 112 -0.31 20.42 11.01
N PHE A 113 0.57 21.15 10.32
CA PHE A 113 1.55 22.04 10.94
C PHE A 113 1.58 23.47 10.36
N GLY A 114 0.93 23.72 9.23
CA GLY A 114 0.97 25.01 8.53
C GLY A 114 2.16 25.14 7.57
N GLU A 115 2.18 26.22 6.78
CA GLU A 115 3.10 26.37 5.63
C GLU A 115 4.56 26.62 6.01
N GLU A 116 4.82 27.20 7.19
CA GLU A 116 6.16 27.57 7.67
C GLU A 116 6.91 26.41 8.35
N ASP A 117 6.28 25.24 8.48
CA ASP A 117 6.93 24.09 9.13
C ASP A 117 8.09 23.55 8.28
N PRO A 118 9.25 23.23 8.88
CA PRO A 118 10.39 22.69 8.16
C PRO A 118 10.06 21.46 7.29
N ARG A 119 9.11 20.61 7.69
CA ARG A 119 8.71 19.43 6.93
C ARG A 119 7.94 19.78 5.65
N VAL A 120 7.13 20.83 5.67
CA VAL A 120 6.43 21.34 4.48
C VAL A 120 7.44 21.91 3.49
N LEU A 121 8.41 22.67 3.99
CA LEU A 121 9.50 23.21 3.18
C LEU A 121 10.36 22.09 2.57
N GLU A 122 10.71 21.06 3.34
CA GLU A 122 11.44 19.90 2.80
C GLU A 122 10.62 19.17 1.74
N ALA A 123 9.33 18.88 1.98
CA ALA A 123 8.46 18.26 0.99
C ALA A 123 8.40 19.07 -0.31
N SER A 124 8.33 20.41 -0.22
CA SER A 124 8.34 21.30 -1.38
C SER A 124 9.66 21.21 -2.19
N LYS A 125 10.81 21.05 -1.51
CA LYS A 125 12.11 20.87 -2.16
C LYS A 125 12.17 19.52 -2.88
N TYR A 126 11.64 18.45 -2.30
CA TYR A 126 11.56 17.15 -2.95
C TYR A 126 10.63 17.17 -4.16
N MET A 127 9.49 17.85 -4.07
CA MET A 127 8.60 18.06 -5.23
C MET A 127 9.32 18.75 -6.38
N ALA A 128 10.10 19.81 -6.10
CA ALA A 128 10.89 20.51 -7.12
C ALA A 128 11.93 19.57 -7.75
N LYS A 129 12.68 18.82 -6.94
CA LYS A 129 13.68 17.84 -7.41
C LYS A 129 13.06 16.76 -8.31
N PHE A 130 11.92 16.18 -7.91
CA PHE A 130 11.25 15.17 -8.72
C PHE A 130 10.69 15.75 -10.02
N THR A 131 10.21 17.00 -10.00
CA THR A 131 9.75 17.69 -11.22
C THR A 131 10.89 17.92 -12.20
N GLU A 132 12.04 18.40 -11.72
CA GLU A 132 13.24 18.58 -12.54
C GLU A 132 13.68 17.27 -13.20
N LYS A 133 13.80 16.20 -12.40
CA LYS A 133 14.18 14.86 -12.90
C LYS A 133 13.15 14.26 -13.86
N ALA A 134 11.86 14.50 -13.65
CA ALA A 134 10.81 14.05 -14.57
C ALA A 134 10.93 14.76 -15.93
N VAL A 135 11.24 16.06 -15.94
CA VAL A 135 11.45 16.85 -17.16
C VAL A 135 12.76 16.45 -17.87
N GLU A 136 13.81 16.16 -17.12
CA GLU A 136 15.07 15.65 -17.67
C GLU A 136 14.91 14.24 -18.27
N GLY A 137 14.22 13.34 -17.58
CA GLY A 137 13.90 11.99 -18.05
C GLY A 137 13.09 11.99 -19.36
N ALA A 138 12.11 12.90 -19.47
CA ALA A 138 11.32 13.10 -20.68
C ALA A 138 12.15 13.55 -21.90
N LYS A 139 13.33 14.15 -21.69
CA LYS A 139 14.24 14.58 -22.76
C LYS A 139 15.26 13.50 -23.17
N GLY A 140 15.47 12.45 -22.36
CA GLY A 140 16.64 11.57 -22.46
C GLY A 140 16.40 10.09 -22.82
N ARG A 141 15.25 9.48 -22.49
CA ARG A 141 14.91 8.11 -22.93
C ARG A 141 13.46 7.73 -22.56
N ARG A 142 12.85 6.90 -23.41
CA ARG A 142 11.58 6.18 -23.23
C ARG A 142 11.58 5.51 -21.84
N GLU A 143 10.59 5.86 -21.03
CA GLU A 143 10.36 5.39 -19.66
C GLU A 143 10.70 3.89 -19.54
N VAL A 144 11.63 3.53 -18.66
CA VAL A 144 11.91 2.13 -18.38
C VAL A 144 10.78 1.65 -17.47
N ASP A 145 9.89 0.85 -18.05
CA ASP A 145 8.67 0.22 -17.48
C ASP A 145 8.91 -0.71 -16.26
N ALA A 146 9.95 -0.48 -15.46
CA ALA A 146 10.15 -1.20 -14.20
C ALA A 146 9.23 -0.65 -13.09
N ALA A 147 8.91 0.65 -13.12
CA ALA A 147 7.93 1.28 -12.23
C ALA A 147 6.50 0.82 -12.57
N ALA A 148 6.12 0.80 -13.85
CA ALA A 148 4.81 0.36 -14.33
C ALA A 148 4.46 -1.10 -13.94
N ALA A 149 5.46 -1.99 -13.92
CA ALA A 149 5.27 -3.39 -13.50
C ALA A 149 5.04 -3.53 -11.98
N ALA A 150 5.66 -2.68 -11.16
CA ALA A 150 5.37 -2.59 -9.73
C ALA A 150 4.04 -1.88 -9.44
N ASP A 151 3.68 -0.90 -10.29
CA ASP A 151 2.45 -0.10 -10.20
C ASP A 151 1.19 -0.87 -10.60
N ALA A 152 1.27 -1.84 -11.53
CA ALA A 152 0.12 -2.71 -11.84
C ALA A 152 -0.33 -3.51 -10.60
N ILE A 153 0.64 -4.07 -9.87
CA ILE A 153 0.39 -4.82 -8.63
C ILE A 153 -0.06 -3.88 -7.50
N ALA A 154 0.47 -2.65 -7.45
CA ALA A 154 0.10 -1.68 -6.41
C ALA A 154 -1.28 -1.00 -6.65
N ASN A 155 -1.68 -0.74 -7.89
CA ASN A 155 -2.97 -0.12 -8.19
C ASN A 155 -4.14 -1.09 -8.04
N GLU A 156 -3.95 -2.38 -8.39
CA GLU A 156 -4.98 -3.42 -8.20
C GLU A 156 -5.41 -3.56 -6.73
N LEU A 157 -4.44 -3.52 -5.80
CA LEU A 157 -4.71 -3.59 -4.37
C LEU A 157 -5.25 -2.27 -3.77
N LEU A 158 -5.09 -1.11 -4.45
CA LEU A 158 -5.50 0.21 -3.93
C LEU A 158 -7.00 0.42 -4.18
N GLY A 159 -7.51 -0.13 -5.29
CA GLY A 159 -8.95 -0.26 -5.52
C GLY A 159 -9.67 -1.06 -4.43
N GLU A 160 -9.00 -2.05 -3.81
CA GLU A 160 -9.55 -2.79 -2.66
C GLU A 160 -9.68 -1.97 -1.37
N LEU A 161 -8.94 -0.85 -1.26
CA LEU A 161 -9.05 0.07 -0.12
C LEU A 161 -10.13 1.13 -0.35
N GLU A 162 -10.33 1.56 -1.60
CA GLU A 162 -11.43 2.47 -1.96
C GLU A 162 -12.81 1.77 -1.88
N PHE A 163 -12.88 0.46 -2.14
CA PHE A 163 -14.13 -0.31 -2.04
C PHE A 163 -14.56 -0.57 -0.59
N LYS A 164 -13.64 -0.51 0.38
CA LYS A 164 -13.97 -0.68 1.81
C LYS A 164 -14.48 0.60 2.48
N THR A 165 -14.28 1.76 1.87
CA THR A 165 -14.84 3.05 2.35
C THR A 165 -16.26 3.33 1.86
N GLY A 166 -16.90 2.41 1.12
CA GLY A 166 -18.19 2.64 0.47
C GLY A 166 -19.33 1.68 0.81
N GLY A 167 -19.28 0.96 1.94
CA GLY A 167 -20.27 -0.10 2.18
C GLY A 167 -20.52 -0.49 3.63
N GLU A 168 -20.60 0.46 4.57
CA GLU A 168 -21.21 0.22 5.89
C GLU A 168 -22.03 1.43 6.36
N GLU A 169 -23.09 1.78 5.64
CA GLU A 169 -24.27 2.46 6.21
C GLU A 169 -25.52 1.96 5.48
N ASP A 170 -26.11 0.87 5.97
CA ASP A 170 -27.51 0.93 6.39
C ASP A 170 -27.88 -0.29 7.24
N ALA A 171 -28.41 0.03 8.42
CA ALA A 171 -28.78 -0.90 9.46
C ALA A 171 -30.16 -1.52 9.23
N SER A 172 -30.35 -2.65 9.91
CA SER A 172 -31.63 -3.17 10.43
C SER A 172 -32.53 -3.98 9.49
N GLY A 173 -32.86 -5.21 9.90
CA GLY A 173 -34.00 -5.93 9.32
C GLY A 173 -33.93 -7.46 9.27
N VAL A 174 -33.88 -8.12 10.43
CA VAL A 174 -34.72 -9.32 10.72
C VAL A 174 -34.56 -10.58 9.84
N VAL A 175 -33.90 -11.59 10.43
CA VAL A 175 -34.15 -13.06 10.35
C VAL A 175 -33.76 -13.80 9.05
N ALA A 176 -32.70 -14.62 9.16
CA ALA A 176 -32.43 -15.73 8.24
C ALA A 176 -33.26 -16.98 8.62
N PRO A 177 -33.75 -17.76 7.63
CA PRO A 177 -34.66 -18.89 7.84
C PRO A 177 -33.92 -20.21 8.07
N ALA A 178 -34.48 -21.11 8.87
CA ALA A 178 -34.01 -22.49 8.97
C ALA A 178 -35.17 -23.51 8.93
N ALA A 179 -35.04 -24.43 7.97
CA ALA A 179 -35.59 -25.79 7.87
C ALA A 179 -37.12 -25.99 7.69
N ALA A 180 -37.52 -26.55 6.54
CA ALA A 180 -37.84 -28.00 6.37
C ALA A 180 -38.87 -28.31 5.25
N SER A 181 -38.58 -29.39 4.51
CA SER A 181 -39.50 -30.41 3.96
C SER A 181 -40.26 -30.19 2.62
N ALA A 182 -39.76 -30.93 1.61
CA ALA A 182 -40.46 -31.86 0.71
C ALA A 182 -41.86 -31.54 0.11
N ALA A 183 -41.95 -31.57 -1.24
CA ALA A 183 -42.54 -32.68 -2.01
C ALA A 183 -43.13 -32.29 -3.40
N THR A 184 -42.60 -32.94 -4.45
CA THR A 184 -43.28 -33.52 -5.64
C THR A 184 -43.96 -32.72 -6.77
N LYS A 185 -43.57 -33.13 -8.01
CA LYS A 185 -44.30 -33.22 -9.31
C LYS A 185 -44.55 -31.88 -10.04
N LYS A 186 -44.47 -31.73 -11.37
CA LYS A 186 -44.58 -32.66 -12.52
C LYS A 186 -44.11 -31.98 -13.82
N LYS A 187 -43.53 -32.78 -14.72
CA LYS A 187 -43.34 -32.69 -16.20
C LYS A 187 -44.01 -31.55 -17.02
N GLY A 188 -43.26 -31.05 -18.02
CA GLY A 188 -43.76 -30.58 -19.33
C GLY A 188 -42.62 -29.95 -20.18
N LYS A 189 -41.91 -30.69 -21.03
CA LYS A 189 -42.16 -31.04 -22.46
C LYS A 189 -41.49 -30.07 -23.46
N LYS A 190 -40.60 -30.67 -24.27
CA LYS A 190 -39.87 -30.22 -25.48
C LYS A 190 -40.61 -29.26 -26.43
N SER A 191 -39.84 -28.37 -27.07
CA SER A 191 -39.61 -28.21 -28.54
C SER A 191 -39.36 -26.74 -28.91
N LYS A 192 -38.73 -26.27 -30.00
CA LYS A 192 -37.76 -26.70 -31.03
C LYS A 192 -37.81 -25.52 -32.05
N SER A 193 -36.70 -25.24 -32.73
CA SER A 193 -36.55 -24.33 -33.90
C SER A 193 -36.72 -22.84 -33.62
N GLY A 194 -35.91 -21.91 -34.14
CA GLY A 194 -35.12 -21.90 -35.37
C GLY A 194 -35.68 -20.78 -36.25
N GLY A 195 -34.88 -19.76 -36.56
CA GLY A 195 -35.38 -18.65 -37.38
C GLY A 195 -34.46 -17.45 -37.48
N LYS A 196 -33.45 -17.59 -38.33
CA LYS A 196 -32.57 -16.54 -38.87
C LYS A 196 -33.36 -15.67 -39.87
N LYS A 197 -33.14 -14.35 -39.90
CA LYS A 197 -33.34 -13.41 -41.04
C LYS A 197 -32.85 -12.04 -40.55
N HIS A 198 -31.65 -11.64 -40.99
CA HIS A 198 -31.37 -10.82 -42.18
C HIS A 198 -31.38 -9.33 -41.84
#